data_AF-A0A936JCV8-F1
#
_entry.id   AF-A0A936JCV8-F1
#
_cell.length_a   1.000
_cell.length_b   1.000
_cell.length_c   1.000
_cell.angle_alpha   90.00
_cell.angle_beta   90.00
_cell.angle_gamma   90.00
#
_symmetry.space_group_name_H-M   'P 1'
#
loop_
_entity.id
_entity.type
_entity.pdbx_description
1 polymer ?
#
loop_
_entity_poly.entity_id
_entity_poly.type
_entity_poly.pdbx_seq_one_letter_code
_entity_poly.pdbx_strand_id
1 'polypeptide(L)'
;MVASGGGTYVWNTTETTESITVTPTVTTTYTVEVTGTNGCKSSDEVVVTKPVCTALGGTVWYDLNKMDCKMARRPMEKRYQNRQILQME
;
A
#
# COMPACT_ATOMS: atom_id res chain seq x y z
N MET A 1 -3.23 -6.42 -4.12
CA MET A 1 -2.62 -6.76 -5.42
C MET A 1 -3.18 -8.10 -5.81
N VAL A 2 -3.66 -8.30 -7.04
CA VAL A 2 -4.29 -9.56 -7.47
C VAL A 2 -3.50 -10.08 -8.66
N ALA A 3 -2.98 -11.31 -8.55
CA ALA A 3 -2.33 -12.02 -9.65
C ALA A 3 -3.35 -12.95 -10.30
N SER A 4 -3.31 -13.13 -11.63
CA SER A 4 -4.23 -14.04 -12.33
C SER A 4 -3.48 -15.17 -13.02
N GLY A 5 -3.89 -16.41 -12.80
CA GLY A 5 -3.31 -17.58 -13.46
C GLY A 5 -3.56 -18.84 -12.64
N GLY A 6 -4.15 -19.88 -13.24
CA GLY A 6 -4.36 -21.15 -12.54
C GLY A 6 -3.03 -21.79 -12.18
N GLY A 7 -2.65 -21.77 -10.89
CA GLY A 7 -1.35 -22.25 -10.46
C GLY A 7 -1.02 -21.94 -9.01
N THR A 8 0.25 -22.10 -8.66
CA THR A 8 0.81 -21.72 -7.37
C THR A 8 1.49 -20.37 -7.48
N TYR A 9 1.25 -19.49 -6.52
CA TYR A 9 1.82 -18.15 -6.47
C TYR A 9 2.98 -18.13 -5.48
N VAL A 10 4.02 -17.36 -5.78
CA VAL A 10 5.09 -17.02 -4.84
C VAL A 10 5.41 -15.54 -4.99
N TRP A 11 5.14 -14.77 -3.94
CA TRP A 11 5.50 -13.36 -3.85
C TRP A 11 6.91 -13.20 -3.29
N ASN A 12 7.60 -12.11 -3.63
CA ASN A 12 8.90 -11.76 -3.03
C ASN A 12 8.82 -11.49 -1.51
N THR A 13 7.62 -11.33 -0.97
CA THR A 13 7.30 -11.25 0.46
C THR A 13 7.03 -12.62 1.11
N THR A 14 7.19 -13.71 0.36
CA THR A 14 7.05 -15.14 0.74
C THR A 14 5.62 -15.69 0.84
N GLU A 15 4.59 -14.86 0.66
CA GLU A 15 3.21 -15.34 0.57
C GLU A 15 2.95 -16.11 -0.73
N THR A 16 1.94 -16.98 -0.69
CA THR A 16 1.58 -17.88 -1.79
C THR A 16 0.12 -17.76 -2.23
N THR A 17 -0.56 -16.71 -1.79
CA THR A 17 -1.95 -16.42 -2.14
C THR A 17 -2.04 -15.68 -3.47
N GLU A 18 -3.16 -15.85 -4.16
CA GLU A 18 -3.48 -15.10 -5.40
C GLU A 18 -3.45 -13.58 -5.20
N SER A 19 -3.78 -13.13 -3.99
CA SER A 19 -3.73 -11.72 -3.62
C SER A 19 -3.01 -11.49 -2.29
N ILE A 20 -2.30 -10.38 -2.23
CA ILE A 20 -1.66 -9.86 -1.00
C ILE A 20 -2.10 -8.42 -0.74
N THR A 21 -2.14 -8.07 0.55
CA THR A 21 -2.37 -6.71 1.03
C THR A 21 -1.08 -6.22 1.68
N VAL A 22 -0.53 -5.12 1.18
CA VAL A 22 0.76 -4.58 1.60
C VAL A 22 0.61 -3.10 1.94
N THR A 23 1.38 -2.63 2.92
CA THR A 23 1.42 -1.22 3.36
C THR A 23 2.87 -0.72 3.44
N PRO A 24 3.58 -0.62 2.31
CA PRO A 24 4.99 -0.26 2.33
C PRO A 24 5.23 1.17 2.85
N THR A 25 6.29 1.35 3.64
CA THR A 25 6.70 2.65 4.21
C THR A 25 7.63 3.46 3.31
N VAL A 26 8.12 2.82 2.23
CA VAL A 26 8.97 3.36 1.16
C VAL A 26 8.50 2.79 -0.18
N THR A 27 8.82 3.45 -1.30
CA THR A 27 8.52 2.88 -2.63
C THR A 27 9.12 1.49 -2.76
N THR A 28 8.28 0.50 -3.02
CA THR A 28 8.64 -0.92 -2.98
C THR A 28 8.11 -1.62 -4.23
N THR A 29 8.96 -2.45 -4.85
CA THR A 29 8.56 -3.34 -5.94
C THR A 29 8.16 -4.69 -5.38
N TYR A 30 6.99 -5.17 -5.79
CA TYR A 30 6.51 -6.52 -5.50
C TYR A 30 6.52 -7.33 -6.77
N THR A 31 7.01 -8.56 -6.67
CA THR A 31 7.10 -9.48 -7.79
C THR A 31 6.38 -10.77 -7.41
N VAL A 32 5.57 -11.28 -8.34
CA VAL A 32 4.88 -12.57 -8.20
C VAL A 32 5.38 -13.51 -9.29
N GLU A 33 5.73 -14.73 -8.89
CA GLU A 33 5.92 -15.86 -9.82
C GLU A 33 4.71 -16.78 -9.71
N VAL A 34 4.12 -17.14 -10.85
CA VAL A 34 3.05 -18.11 -10.96
C VAL A 34 3.58 -19.35 -11.65
N THR A 35 3.49 -20.51 -10.99
CA THR A 35 3.79 -21.82 -11.58
C THR A 35 2.51 -22.57 -11.89
N GLY A 36 2.25 -22.79 -13.18
CA GLY A 36 1.13 -23.58 -13.67
C GLY A 36 1.29 -25.07 -13.38
N THR A 37 0.20 -25.83 -13.47
CA THR A 37 0.18 -27.29 -13.18
C THR A 37 1.05 -28.12 -14.12
N ASN A 38 1.37 -27.60 -15.30
CA ASN A 38 2.30 -28.18 -16.27
C ASN A 38 3.77 -27.80 -16.01
N GLY A 39 4.07 -27.06 -14.94
CA GLY A 39 5.41 -26.58 -14.59
C GLY A 39 5.84 -25.32 -15.34
N CYS A 40 5.00 -24.73 -16.20
CA CYS A 40 5.30 -23.43 -16.82
C CYS A 40 5.30 -22.32 -15.76
N LYS A 41 6.25 -21.39 -15.88
CA LYS A 41 6.38 -20.25 -14.98
C LYS A 41 6.14 -18.94 -15.71
N SER A 42 5.49 -18.01 -15.04
CA SER A 42 5.34 -16.62 -15.47
C SER A 42 5.58 -15.71 -14.28
N SER A 43 6.17 -14.55 -14.51
CA SER A 43 6.41 -13.55 -13.48
C SER A 43 5.79 -12.22 -13.87
N ASP A 44 5.29 -11.49 -12.88
CA ASP A 44 4.84 -10.10 -13.04
C ASP A 44 5.34 -9.25 -11.88
N GLU A 45 5.47 -7.94 -12.11
CA GLU A 45 5.92 -7.00 -11.10
C GLU A 45 5.06 -5.74 -11.05
N VAL A 46 5.03 -5.13 -9.87
CA VAL A 46 4.25 -3.93 -9.63
C VAL A 46 4.93 -3.08 -8.57
N VAL A 47 5.10 -1.81 -8.91
CA VAL A 47 5.74 -0.80 -8.07
C VAL A 47 4.68 -0.07 -7.26
N VAL A 48 4.77 -0.16 -5.94
CA VAL A 48 3.94 0.60 -5.02
C VAL A 48 4.72 1.82 -4.57
N THR A 49 4.37 2.98 -5.12
CA THR A 49 5.07 4.24 -4.87
C THR A 49 4.52 4.93 -3.65
N LYS A 50 5.41 5.32 -2.72
CA LYS A 50 5.03 6.25 -1.64
C LYS A 50 5.01 7.68 -2.19
N PRO A 51 3.88 8.40 -2.14
CA PRO A 51 3.82 9.78 -2.57
C PRO A 51 4.71 10.67 -1.68
N VAL A 52 5.41 11.60 -2.32
CA VAL A 52 6.20 12.61 -1.61
C VAL A 52 5.25 13.70 -1.12
N CYS A 53 5.10 13.79 0.19
CA CYS A 53 4.28 14.81 0.83
C CYS A 53 5.08 16.10 1.04
N THR A 54 5.44 16.79 -0.06
CA THR A 54 6.08 18.11 0.01
C THR A 54 5.02 19.20 0.16
N ALA A 55 5.17 20.08 1.14
CA ALA A 55 4.28 21.21 1.34
C ALA A 55 4.94 22.51 0.89
N LEU A 56 4.29 23.28 0.01
CA LEU A 56 4.59 24.69 -0.19
C LEU A 56 3.81 25.51 0.84
N GLY A 57 4.32 25.57 2.08
CA GLY A 57 3.80 26.47 3.12
C GLY A 57 2.69 25.93 4.04
N GLY A 58 2.49 24.60 4.12
CA GLY A 58 1.52 23.99 5.05
C GLY A 58 2.03 22.70 5.70
N THR A 59 1.24 22.09 6.60
CA THR A 59 1.54 20.73 7.09
C THR A 59 0.80 19.72 6.21
N VAL A 60 1.55 18.79 5.60
CA VAL A 60 1.02 17.66 4.84
C VAL A 60 1.36 16.38 5.59
N TRP A 61 0.41 15.46 5.69
CA TRP A 61 0.58 14.16 6.34
C TRP A 61 0.41 13.04 5.33
N TYR A 62 1.14 11.94 5.51
CA TYR A 62 0.96 10.72 4.73
C TYR A 62 -0.10 9.83 5.40
N ASP A 63 -1.20 9.57 4.70
CA ASP A 63 -2.25 8.64 5.15
C ASP A 63 -1.83 7.21 4.82
N LEU A 64 -1.58 6.40 5.85
CA LEU A 64 -1.17 5.00 5.70
C LEU A 64 -2.31 4.08 5.24
N ASN A 65 -3.57 4.47 5.44
CA ASN A 65 -4.73 3.67 5.07
C ASN A 65 -5.11 3.89 3.60
N LYS A 66 -4.91 5.12 3.11
CA LYS A 66 -5.23 5.51 1.72
C LYS A 66 -4.02 5.65 0.80
N MET A 67 -2.80 5.54 1.34
CA MET A 67 -1.54 5.73 0.60
C MET A 67 -1.50 7.05 -0.18
N ASP A 68 -2.08 8.12 0.38
CA ASP A 68 -2.15 9.45 -0.22
C ASP A 68 -1.66 10.55 0.75
N CYS A 69 -1.34 11.73 0.19
CA CYS A 69 -0.98 12.88 1.00
C CYS A 69 -2.23 13.72 1.32
N LYS A 70 -2.45 14.00 2.61
CA LYS A 70 -3.53 14.87 3.09
C LYS A 70 -2.99 16.25 3.46
N MET A 71 -3.62 17.30 2.95
CA MET A 71 -3.36 18.68 3.39
C MET A 71 -4.30 19.02 4.54
N ALA A 72 -3.77 19.61 5.62
CA ALA A 72 -4.60 20.14 6.69
C ALA A 72 -5.41 21.35 6.17
N ARG A 73 -6.72 21.18 5.94
CA ARG A 73 -7.55 22.26 5.35
C ARG A 73 -7.83 23.44 6.28
N ARG A 74 -7.57 23.35 7.61
CA ARG A 74 -7.59 24.43 8.62
C ARG A 74 -6.75 24.00 9.85
N PRO A 75 -6.27 24.91 10.73
CA PRO A 75 -5.58 24.52 11.96
C PRO A 75 -6.45 23.58 12.79
N MET A 76 -5.89 22.45 13.22
CA MET A 76 -6.61 21.40 13.94
C MET A 76 -7.07 21.91 15.32
N GLU A 77 -8.32 22.33 15.42
CA GLU A 77 -8.98 22.38 16.73
C GLU A 77 -9.17 20.94 17.21
N LYS A 78 -8.44 20.56 18.25
CA LYS A 78 -8.49 19.24 18.87
C LYS A 78 -9.90 18.95 19.37
N ARG A 79 -10.75 18.33 18.56
CA ARG A 79 -12.02 17.77 19.03
C ARG A 79 -11.73 16.40 19.64
N TYR A 80 -11.53 16.39 20.96
CA TYR A 80 -11.57 15.18 21.75
C TYR A 80 -13.03 14.69 21.84
N GLN A 81 -13.29 13.47 21.40
CA GLN A 81 -14.45 12.70 21.84
C GLN A 81 -13.93 11.35 22.32
N ASN A 82 -14.20 11.01 23.59
CA ASN A 82 -13.90 9.71 24.21
C ASN A 82 -12.45 9.19 24.17
N ARG A 83 -11.45 10.06 24.40
CA ARG A 83 -10.03 9.66 24.62
C ARG A 83 -9.43 8.71 23.57
N GLN A 84 -9.98 8.67 22.37
CA GLN A 84 -9.39 8.01 21.22
C GLN A 84 -9.28 9.04 20.10
N ILE A 85 -8.08 9.14 19.51
CA ILE A 85 -7.85 9.97 18.33
C ILE A 85 -8.60 9.28 17.18
N LEU A 86 -9.82 9.74 16.89
CA LEU A 86 -10.56 9.34 15.70
C LEU A 86 -9.95 10.01 14.49
N GLN A 87 -9.94 9.27 13.39
CA GLN A 87 -9.05 9.42 12.25
C GLN A 87 -9.10 10.77 11.52
N MET A 88 -8.04 11.00 10.74
CA MET A 88 -7.79 12.14 9.87
C MET A 88 -8.70 12.02 8.64
N GLU A 89 -9.68 12.90 8.48
CA GLU A 89 -10.32 13.17 7.17
C GLU A 89 -9.99 14.58 6.69
#